data_AF-A0A6G3D313-F1
#
_entry.id   AF-A0A6G3D313-F1
#
_cell.length_a   1.000
_cell.length_b   1.000
_cell.length_c   1.000
_cell.angle_alpha   90.00
_cell.angle_beta   90.00
_cell.angle_gamma   90.00
#
_symmetry.space_group_name_H-M   'P 1'
#
loop_
_entity.id
_entity.type
_entity.pdbx_description
1 polymer ?
#
loop_
_entity_poly.entity_id
_entity_poly.type
_entity_poly.pdbx_seq_one_letter_code
_entity_poly.pdbx_strand_id
1 'polypeptide(L)'
;MADVAVTEAGRAGAPTVSVPVRLAAVFLPAPLPREGRIAFWDADGGPVDAALLADGSADGSPGTDAAAEDTGGAVAGETDGDRSGGPTELTVVRRHGAGVRRGTAPALSLPLAEALPLLVRARHDPAAHPATACWGAAALHALRLTARGRLLPGL
;
A
#
# COMPACT_ATOMS: atom_id res chain seq x y z
N MET A 1 0.59 29.67 10.99
CA MET A 1 1.74 29.85 10.06
C MET A 1 1.47 28.89 8.91
N ALA A 2 1.31 29.44 7.71
CA ALA A 2 0.37 28.97 6.70
C ALA A 2 0.70 27.62 6.06
N ASP A 3 -0.37 26.82 5.91
CA ASP A 3 -0.49 25.58 5.16
C ASP A 3 -0.55 25.91 3.66
N VAL A 4 0.31 25.28 2.85
CA VAL A 4 0.35 25.51 1.40
C VAL A 4 -0.36 24.36 0.72
N ALA A 5 -1.62 24.59 0.38
CA ALA A 5 -2.40 23.74 -0.51
C ALA A 5 -1.83 23.83 -1.94
N VAL A 6 -1.30 22.73 -2.44
CA VAL A 6 -1.00 22.54 -3.87
C VAL A 6 -2.22 21.88 -4.51
N THR A 7 -2.98 22.65 -5.28
CA THR A 7 -4.06 22.13 -6.13
C THR A 7 -3.47 21.70 -7.48
N GLU A 8 -3.25 20.40 -7.66
CA GLU A 8 -3.08 19.83 -9.00
C GLU A 8 -4.44 19.56 -9.66
N ALA A 9 -4.57 20.01 -10.90
CA ALA A 9 -5.75 19.84 -11.71
C ALA A 9 -5.94 18.39 -12.18
N GLY A 10 -7.07 17.79 -11.79
CA GLY A 10 -7.90 16.95 -12.66
C GLY A 10 -7.27 15.73 -13.36
N ARG A 11 -6.87 14.72 -12.60
CA ARG A 11 -7.20 13.32 -12.96
C ARG A 11 -8.20 12.83 -11.92
N ALA A 12 -9.26 12.15 -12.36
CA ALA A 12 -10.24 11.53 -11.47
C ALA A 12 -9.51 10.88 -10.28
N GLY A 13 -9.73 11.43 -9.08
CA GLY A 13 -8.90 11.16 -7.91
C GLY A 13 -9.00 9.70 -7.53
N ALA A 14 -7.96 8.93 -7.84
CA ALA A 14 -7.80 7.61 -7.25
C ALA A 14 -7.76 7.82 -5.72
N PRO A 15 -8.41 6.93 -4.93
CA PRO A 15 -8.39 7.03 -3.47
C PRO A 15 -6.93 7.18 -3.01
N THR A 16 -6.66 8.25 -2.26
CA THR A 16 -5.28 8.54 -1.83
C THR A 16 -5.02 7.74 -0.57
N VAL A 17 -4.52 6.52 -0.75
CA VAL A 17 -4.13 5.66 0.37
C VAL A 17 -3.03 6.34 1.19
N SER A 18 -3.28 6.55 2.48
CA SER A 18 -2.30 7.08 3.43
C SER A 18 -1.75 5.95 4.29
N VAL A 19 -0.43 5.83 4.37
CA VAL A 19 0.25 4.81 5.18
C VAL A 19 1.18 5.49 6.18
N PRO A 20 1.08 5.17 7.49
CA PRO A 20 1.98 5.74 8.48
C PRO A 20 3.44 5.37 8.20
N VAL A 21 4.32 6.38 8.14
CA VAL A 21 5.75 6.21 7.81
C VAL A 21 6.52 5.31 8.79
N ARG A 22 6.01 5.16 10.01
CA ARG A 22 6.58 4.30 11.07
C ARG A 22 6.41 2.81 10.80
N LEU A 23 5.52 2.41 9.90
CA LEU A 23 5.35 1.00 9.55
C LEU A 23 6.55 0.51 8.75
N ALA A 24 6.98 -0.71 9.01
CA ALA A 24 8.01 -1.39 8.24
C ALA A 24 7.47 -1.84 6.89
N ALA A 25 8.26 -1.72 5.81
CA ALA A 25 7.89 -2.14 4.47
C ALA A 25 8.71 -3.34 3.97
N VAL A 26 8.09 -4.23 3.21
CA VAL A 26 8.74 -5.33 2.47
C VAL A 26 8.09 -5.54 1.12
N PHE A 27 8.90 -5.95 0.15
CA PHE A 27 8.40 -6.42 -1.14
C PHE A 27 7.93 -7.87 -1.08
N LEU A 28 6.73 -8.11 -1.60
CA LEU A 28 6.13 -9.43 -1.79
C LEU A 28 6.18 -9.76 -3.29
N PRO A 29 7.00 -10.74 -3.72
CA PRO A 29 7.08 -11.13 -5.11
C PRO A 29 5.79 -11.82 -5.58
N ALA A 30 5.50 -11.68 -6.86
CA ALA A 30 4.39 -12.35 -7.56
C ALA A 30 4.92 -13.03 -8.85
N PRO A 31 4.15 -13.95 -9.46
CA PRO A 31 4.55 -14.60 -10.71
C PRO A 31 4.89 -13.61 -11.83
N LEU A 32 4.15 -12.51 -11.96
CA LEU A 32 4.54 -11.39 -12.82
C LEU A 32 5.21 -10.28 -12.01
N PRO A 33 6.34 -9.70 -12.46
CA PRO A 33 7.01 -8.62 -11.73
C PRO A 33 6.11 -7.42 -11.42
N ARG A 34 5.15 -7.11 -12.31
CA ARG A 34 4.20 -5.99 -12.15
C ARG A 34 3.09 -6.25 -11.12
N GLU A 35 2.88 -7.51 -10.74
CA GLU A 35 1.92 -7.93 -9.72
C GLU A 35 2.56 -7.95 -8.33
N GLY A 36 3.87 -7.69 -8.24
CA GLY A 36 4.55 -7.56 -6.95
C GLY A 36 3.95 -6.45 -6.09
N ARG A 37 3.94 -6.68 -4.78
CA ARG A 37 3.27 -5.81 -3.80
C ARG A 37 4.25 -5.30 -2.75
N ILE A 38 3.89 -4.23 -2.06
CA ILE A 38 4.57 -3.79 -0.84
C ILE A 38 3.63 -4.00 0.33
N ALA A 39 4.07 -4.75 1.33
CA ALA A 39 3.34 -4.91 2.57
C ALA A 39 3.94 -4.03 3.67
N PHE A 40 3.07 -3.29 4.36
CA PHE A 40 3.39 -2.44 5.49
C PHE A 40 2.88 -3.08 6.79
N TRP A 41 3.75 -3.26 7.78
CA TRP A 41 3.36 -3.82 9.08
C TRP A 41 3.99 -3.07 10.24
N ASP A 42 3.39 -3.21 11.43
CA ASP A 42 3.98 -2.70 12.66
C ASP A 42 4.99 -3.72 13.22
N ALA A 43 6.27 -3.34 13.22
CA ALA A 43 7.34 -4.18 13.74
C ALA A 43 7.18 -4.45 15.24
N ASP A 44 6.61 -3.49 15.98
CA ASP A 44 6.36 -3.55 17.42
C ASP A 44 5.05 -4.29 17.75
N GLY A 45 4.26 -4.66 16.73
CA GLY A 45 3.07 -5.51 16.86
C GLY A 45 1.76 -4.77 17.08
N GLY A 46 1.73 -3.45 16.86
CA GLY A 46 0.48 -2.68 16.85
C GLY A 46 -0.47 -3.09 15.71
N PRO A 47 -1.77 -2.75 15.84
CA PRO A 47 -2.73 -3.01 14.79
C PRO A 47 -2.41 -2.19 13.53
N VAL A 48 -2.65 -2.79 12.37
CA VAL A 48 -2.52 -2.15 11.05
C VAL A 48 -3.92 -2.13 10.46
N ASP A 49 -4.67 -1.06 10.75
CA ASP A 49 -6.08 -1.00 10.38
C ASP A 49 -6.25 -0.65 8.90
N ALA A 50 -7.09 -1.42 8.20
CA ALA A 50 -7.52 -1.13 6.83
C ALA A 50 -8.29 0.20 6.70
N ALA A 51 -8.72 0.81 7.82
CA ALA A 51 -9.33 2.14 7.86
C ALA A 51 -8.39 3.26 7.38
N LEU A 52 -7.07 3.02 7.36
CA LEU A 52 -6.08 3.90 6.74
C LEU A 52 -6.29 4.10 5.22
N LEU A 53 -7.07 3.22 4.58
CA LEU A 53 -7.49 3.32 3.18
C LEU A 53 -8.74 4.22 2.98
N ALA A 54 -9.48 4.53 4.04
CA ALA A 54 -10.84 5.05 3.98
C ALA A 54 -10.94 6.58 4.16
N ASP A 55 -9.88 7.34 3.90
CA ASP A 55 -9.98 8.80 3.91
C ASP A 55 -10.45 9.30 2.53
N GLY A 56 -11.75 9.10 2.27
CA GLY A 56 -12.37 9.53 1.03
C GLY A 56 -13.70 8.88 0.66
N SER A 57 -14.66 8.72 1.59
CA SER A 57 -16.10 8.86 1.26
C SER A 57 -16.94 8.89 2.55
N ALA A 58 -17.16 10.10 3.08
CA ALA A 58 -18.35 10.41 3.85
C ALA A 58 -19.26 11.22 2.92
N ASP A 59 -19.93 10.52 2.00
CA ASP A 59 -21.16 11.02 1.41
C ASP A 59 -22.22 9.92 1.49
N GLY A 60 -23.41 10.34 1.90
CA GLY A 60 -24.34 9.59 2.72
C GLY A 60 -24.91 8.30 2.13
N SER A 61 -25.31 7.41 3.03
CA SER A 61 -26.58 6.70 2.86
C SER A 61 -27.25 6.61 4.22
N PRO A 62 -28.55 6.94 4.27
CA PRO A 62 -29.50 5.84 4.28
C PRO A 62 -30.71 6.09 3.36
N GLY A 63 -31.08 5.05 2.61
CA GLY A 63 -32.37 4.93 1.94
C GLY A 63 -32.76 3.46 1.95
N THR A 64 -33.62 3.10 2.89
CA THR A 64 -34.13 1.75 3.10
C THR A 64 -35.53 1.68 2.51
N ASP A 65 -35.66 1.11 1.31
CA ASP A 65 -36.95 0.80 0.72
C ASP A 65 -36.79 -0.45 -0.15
N ALA A 66 -37.45 -1.53 0.29
CA ALA A 66 -37.47 -2.84 -0.35
C ALA A 66 -38.39 -2.87 -1.58
N ALA A 67 -38.02 -3.63 -2.63
CA ALA A 67 -38.93 -4.46 -3.45
C ALA A 67 -38.19 -5.33 -4.50
N ALA A 68 -38.38 -6.65 -4.35
CA ALA A 68 -38.53 -7.76 -5.30
C ALA A 68 -37.84 -7.80 -6.71
N GLU A 69 -36.99 -8.84 -6.83
CA GLU A 69 -36.90 -9.95 -7.81
C GLU A 69 -36.74 -9.80 -9.35
N ASP A 70 -35.79 -10.62 -9.81
CA ASP A 70 -35.66 -11.43 -11.04
C ASP A 70 -35.01 -10.88 -12.32
N THR A 71 -34.19 -11.76 -12.90
CA THR A 71 -33.63 -11.82 -14.26
C THR A 71 -32.16 -11.45 -14.44
N GLY A 72 -31.37 -12.48 -14.79
CA GLY A 72 -30.43 -12.36 -15.91
C GLY A 72 -28.96 -12.33 -15.53
N GLY A 73 -28.19 -13.26 -16.10
CA GLY A 73 -26.77 -13.44 -15.86
C GLY A 73 -25.85 -12.39 -16.50
N ALA A 74 -24.55 -12.65 -16.30
CA ALA A 74 -23.38 -11.84 -16.64
C ALA A 74 -23.21 -10.64 -15.69
N VAL A 75 -22.16 -10.54 -14.89
CA VAL A 75 -20.75 -10.87 -15.12
C VAL A 75 -20.18 -11.44 -13.83
N ALA A 76 -19.33 -12.47 -13.92
CA ALA A 76 -18.37 -12.71 -12.86
C ALA A 76 -17.55 -11.41 -12.75
N GLY A 77 -17.85 -10.60 -11.73
CA GLY A 77 -17.06 -9.44 -11.38
C GLY A 77 -15.68 -9.95 -11.02
N GLU A 78 -14.79 -9.93 -12.01
CA GLU A 78 -13.38 -10.19 -11.84
C GLU A 78 -12.88 -9.17 -10.81
N THR A 79 -12.51 -9.67 -9.65
CA THR A 79 -12.39 -8.88 -8.43
C THR A 79 -11.35 -7.79 -8.65
N ASP A 80 -11.80 -6.54 -8.70
CA ASP A 80 -10.96 -5.33 -8.70
C ASP A 80 -10.04 -5.26 -7.45
N GLY A 81 -10.22 -6.19 -6.50
CA GLY A 81 -9.41 -6.37 -5.31
C GLY A 81 -7.94 -6.73 -5.55
N ASP A 82 -7.55 -7.23 -6.73
CA ASP A 82 -6.13 -7.43 -7.04
C ASP A 82 -5.42 -6.10 -7.39
N ARG A 83 -6.15 -5.15 -7.97
CA ARG A 83 -5.61 -3.81 -8.29
C ARG A 83 -5.61 -2.85 -7.10
N SER A 84 -6.46 -3.06 -6.11
CA SER A 84 -6.55 -2.20 -4.92
C SER A 84 -5.68 -2.73 -3.78
N GLY A 85 -5.26 -1.83 -2.89
CA GLY A 85 -4.68 -2.19 -1.60
C GLY A 85 -5.66 -2.94 -0.68
N GLY A 86 -5.13 -3.78 0.23
CA GLY A 86 -5.97 -4.51 1.19
C GLY A 86 -5.19 -5.13 2.36
N PRO A 87 -5.88 -5.52 3.44
CA PRO A 87 -5.27 -6.19 4.59
C PRO A 87 -4.74 -7.58 4.19
N THR A 88 -3.65 -7.98 4.82
CA THR A 88 -3.03 -9.30 4.65
C THR A 88 -2.32 -9.71 5.94
N GLU A 89 -1.83 -10.95 5.98
CA GLU A 89 -1.00 -11.45 7.08
C GLU A 89 0.42 -11.76 6.60
N LEU A 90 1.41 -11.33 7.36
CA LEU A 90 2.82 -11.65 7.12
C LEU A 90 3.34 -12.61 8.20
N THR A 91 4.12 -13.61 7.79
CA THR A 91 4.94 -14.36 8.74
C THR A 91 6.24 -13.61 8.97
N VAL A 92 6.47 -13.18 10.21
CA VAL A 92 7.66 -12.41 10.59
C VAL A 92 8.43 -13.11 11.72
N VAL A 93 9.74 -12.86 11.75
CA VAL A 93 10.59 -13.29 12.86
C VAL A 93 10.81 -12.10 13.77
N ARG A 94 10.42 -12.22 15.04
CA ARG A 94 10.58 -11.17 16.05
C ARG A 94 11.41 -11.69 17.21
N ARG A 95 12.10 -10.77 17.89
CA ARG A 95 12.73 -11.07 19.17
C ARG A 95 11.67 -11.47 20.17
N HIS A 96 11.95 -12.52 20.94
CA HIS A 96 11.07 -13.02 21.98
C HIS A 96 11.92 -13.46 23.18
N GLY A 97 11.95 -12.63 24.22
CA GLY A 97 12.89 -12.78 25.33
C GLY A 97 14.34 -12.77 24.82
N ALA A 98 15.11 -13.78 25.21
CA ALA A 98 16.50 -13.97 24.76
C ALA A 98 16.64 -14.65 23.37
N GLY A 99 15.53 -15.03 22.72
CA GLY A 99 15.53 -15.74 21.45
C GLY A 99 14.75 -15.03 20.34
N VAL A 100 14.43 -15.77 19.29
CA VAL A 100 13.53 -15.33 18.21
C VAL A 100 12.38 -16.31 18.05
N ARG A 101 11.20 -15.80 17.74
CA ARG A 101 10.03 -16.62 17.38
C ARG A 101 9.44 -16.14 16.06
N ARG A 102 8.89 -17.09 15.32
CA ARG A 102 8.01 -16.83 14.18
C ARG A 102 6.61 -16.52 14.70
N GLY A 103 5.94 -15.56 14.09
CA GLY A 103 4.55 -15.23 14.36
C GLY A 103 3.92 -14.55 13.15
N THR A 104 2.60 -14.54 13.09
CA THR A 104 1.86 -13.76 12.09
C THR A 104 1.78 -12.30 12.52
N ALA A 105 1.64 -11.41 11.54
CA ALA A 105 1.50 -9.98 11.71
C ALA A 105 0.40 -9.47 10.77
N PRO A 106 -0.56 -8.66 11.23
CA PRO A 106 -1.41 -7.92 10.32
C PRO A 106 -0.54 -6.95 9.51
N ALA A 107 -0.86 -6.82 8.23
CA ALA A 107 -0.18 -5.91 7.32
C ALA A 107 -1.15 -5.32 6.31
N LEU A 108 -0.80 -4.16 5.77
CA LEU A 108 -1.48 -3.54 4.64
C LEU A 108 -0.67 -3.79 3.37
N SER A 109 -1.25 -4.49 2.39
CA SER A 109 -0.59 -4.83 1.13
C SER A 109 -1.07 -3.93 0.00
N LEU A 110 -0.17 -3.12 -0.54
CA LEU A 110 -0.44 -2.21 -1.65
C LEU A 110 0.21 -2.70 -2.94
N PRO A 111 -0.43 -2.49 -4.11
CA PRO A 111 0.23 -2.64 -5.39
C PRO A 111 1.45 -1.72 -5.49
N LEU A 112 2.45 -2.12 -6.27
CA LEU A 112 3.69 -1.34 -6.42
C LEU A 112 3.43 0.11 -6.86
N ALA A 113 2.46 0.31 -7.76
CA ALA A 113 2.09 1.63 -8.28
C ALA A 113 1.62 2.59 -7.18
N GLU A 114 0.88 2.11 -6.18
CA GLU A 114 0.40 2.90 -5.04
C GLU A 114 1.48 3.09 -3.97
N ALA A 115 2.30 2.06 -3.73
CA ALA A 115 3.31 2.09 -2.69
C ALA A 115 4.52 2.98 -3.03
N LEU A 116 4.93 3.05 -4.30
CA LEU A 116 6.14 3.75 -4.72
C LEU A 116 6.15 5.24 -4.33
N PRO A 117 5.11 6.04 -4.63
CA PRO A 117 5.07 7.45 -4.20
C PRO A 117 5.18 7.61 -2.68
N LEU A 118 4.57 6.72 -1.91
CA LEU A 118 4.60 6.75 -0.43
C LEU A 118 6.02 6.48 0.09
N LEU A 119 6.66 5.42 -0.39
CA LEU A 119 8.03 5.06 -0.01
C LEU A 119 9.04 6.16 -0.36
N VAL A 120 8.91 6.72 -1.57
CA VAL A 120 9.77 7.81 -2.04
C VAL A 120 9.62 9.03 -1.14
N ARG A 121 8.41 9.40 -0.70
CA ARG A 121 8.20 10.51 0.23
C ARG A 121 8.76 10.22 1.63
N ALA A 122 8.52 9.03 2.16
CA ALA A 122 8.91 8.63 3.51
C ALA A 122 10.43 8.54 3.73
N ARG A 123 11.24 8.36 2.68
CA ARG A 123 12.69 8.11 2.80
C ARG A 123 13.50 9.16 3.58
N HIS A 124 12.97 10.39 3.65
CA HIS A 124 13.63 11.52 4.31
C HIS A 124 12.94 11.90 5.62
N ASP A 125 11.89 11.17 6.01
CA ASP A 125 11.17 11.42 7.25
C ASP A 125 11.95 10.78 8.42
N PRO A 126 12.36 11.55 9.45
CA PRO A 126 13.05 11.03 10.62
C PRO A 126 12.25 10.00 11.42
N ALA A 127 10.92 10.02 11.31
CA ALA A 127 10.02 9.06 11.96
C ALA A 127 9.79 7.80 11.09
N ALA A 128 10.33 7.74 9.87
CA ALA A 128 10.16 6.58 9.02
C ALA A 128 10.88 5.35 9.59
N HIS A 129 10.24 4.20 9.46
CA HIS A 129 10.91 2.94 9.75
C HIS A 129 12.13 2.76 8.83
N PRO A 130 13.28 2.28 9.32
CA PRO A 130 14.48 2.12 8.51
C PRO A 130 14.27 1.30 7.23
N ALA A 131 13.47 0.24 7.29
CA ALA A 131 13.11 -0.57 6.13
C ALA A 131 12.33 0.25 5.07
N THR A 132 11.39 1.07 5.49
CA THR A 132 10.57 1.93 4.63
C THR A 132 11.42 2.99 3.96
N ALA A 133 12.33 3.62 4.72
CA ALA A 133 13.26 4.58 4.16
C ALA A 133 14.24 3.93 3.16
N CYS A 134 14.73 2.74 3.47
CA CYS A 134 15.60 1.95 2.59
C CYS A 134 14.90 1.65 1.25
N TRP A 135 13.66 1.16 1.27
CA TRP A 135 12.88 0.91 0.06
C TRP A 135 12.62 2.19 -0.74
N GLY A 136 12.35 3.32 -0.08
CA GLY A 136 12.23 4.62 -0.75
C GLY A 136 13.52 5.07 -1.45
N ALA A 137 14.67 4.85 -0.83
CA ALA A 137 15.97 5.13 -1.44
C ALA A 137 16.27 4.18 -2.62
N ALA A 138 15.99 2.88 -2.47
CA ALA A 138 16.14 1.88 -3.52
C ALA A 138 15.27 2.18 -4.74
N ALA A 139 14.00 2.52 -4.52
CA ALA A 139 13.08 2.94 -5.57
C ALA A 139 13.60 4.16 -6.35
N LEU A 140 14.04 5.21 -5.65
CA LEU A 140 14.61 6.38 -6.31
C LEU A 140 15.90 6.05 -7.07
N HIS A 141 16.74 5.14 -6.55
CA HIS A 141 17.93 4.70 -7.25
C HIS A 141 17.58 3.95 -8.54
N ALA A 142 16.63 3.02 -8.48
CA ALA A 142 16.13 2.30 -9.66
C ALA A 142 15.58 3.27 -10.71
N LEU A 143 14.73 4.23 -10.30
CA LEU A 143 14.19 5.25 -11.20
C LEU A 143 15.29 6.12 -11.84
N ARG A 144 16.34 6.47 -11.09
CA ARG A 144 17.50 7.20 -11.63
C ARG A 144 18.31 6.37 -12.63
N LEU A 145 18.40 5.05 -12.45
CA LEU A 145 19.04 4.16 -13.42
C LEU A 145 18.18 4.06 -14.68
N THR A 146 16.87 3.89 -14.54
CA THR A 146 15.91 3.86 -15.66
C THR A 146 15.96 5.16 -16.48
N ALA A 147 15.85 6.31 -15.80
CA ALA A 147 15.85 7.62 -16.46
C ALA A 147 17.17 7.92 -17.19
N ARG A 148 18.27 7.29 -16.79
CA ARG A 148 19.58 7.40 -17.45
C ARG A 148 19.81 6.34 -18.53
N GLY A 149 18.81 5.50 -18.83
CA GLY A 149 18.95 4.41 -19.79
C GLY A 149 19.98 3.35 -19.38
N ARG A 150 20.24 3.20 -18.07
CA ARG A 150 21.23 2.25 -17.53
C ARG A 150 20.63 0.89 -17.17
N LEU A 151 19.37 0.66 -17.52
CA LEU A 151 18.74 -0.65 -17.44
C LEU A 151 18.82 -1.32 -18.81
N LEU A 152 19.39 -2.52 -18.84
CA LEU A 152 19.35 -3.37 -20.03
C LEU A 152 17.97 -4.04 -20.09
N PRO A 153 17.27 -4.01 -21.24
CA PRO A 153 16.05 -4.78 -21.39
C PRO A 153 16.40 -6.28 -21.33
N GLY A 154 15.87 -7.00 -20.34
CA GLY A 154 16.03 -8.45 -20.23
C GLY A 154 16.36 -9.00 -18.83
N LEU A 155 15.67 -8.51 -17.81
CA LEU A 155 15.47 -9.27 -16.55
C LEU A 155 14.04 -9.79 -16.52
#